data_AF-A0ABC8REZ9-F1
#
_entry.id   AF-A0ABC8REZ9-F1
#
_cell.length_a   1.000
_cell.length_b   1.000
_cell.length_c   1.000
_cell.angle_alpha   90.00
_cell.angle_beta   90.00
_cell.angle_gamma   90.00
#
_symmetry.space_group_name_H-M   'P 1'
#
loop_
_entity.id
_entity.type
_entity.pdbx_description
1 polymer ?
#
loop_
_entity_poly.entity_id
_entity_poly.type
_entity_poly.pdbx_seq_one_letter_code
_entity_poly.pdbx_strand_id
1 'polypeptide(L)'
;MVFSFLQLSELVNVEGYSDWIRLVAEFTLKSLQSWQWASSSVYYLLGLWSRLVTSVPYLKGDAPSLLDEFVPKITEGFITSRFDSVQAGFPDDLSENPLDNVELLQDHLDCFPYLCRFQERAQVKTGDNNVELSVIEAKLAWVVHIIAAILKIKQSTGCSSDTQEVVDAELSARVLRLINVTDSGLHSKRYSELSKQRLDRAILTFFQHFRKSYVGDQAMHSSKQLYARLSELLGLHDHLLLLNVIVAKIATNLKCYAESEEVIDHTLSLFLDLASGYMTGKLLLKLDTIKFIVAHHTREHFPFLEVYRCSRSRTTFYYTIGWLIFMEDSPVKFKSSMDPLLQVFISLESTPDAMFRTDSVKYALIGLMRDLRGIAMATNSRRTYGLLFDWLYPAHMPILLKGISHWADTPEVTTPLLKFMAEFVLNKAQRLTFDSSSPNGILLFREVSKLLVAYGSRIFSLPNAADIYAFKYKGIWIALTILSRALAGNYVNFGVFDLYGDRALADALDIALKMTLSIPLSDILAYRKHVIVASFSYFVLLISGEVYLALLAFALNFKAVIDRNIHYYLDIKFMSYSIASPPPPPLPPLLIFSSYG
;
A
#
# COMPACT_ATOMS: atom_id res chain seq x y z
N MET A 1 -18.28 8.00 27.18
CA MET A 1 -19.30 9.05 26.96
C MET A 1 -19.42 9.33 25.48
N VAL A 2 -20.61 9.11 24.92
CA VAL A 2 -20.96 9.39 23.53
C VAL A 2 -21.49 10.82 23.48
N PHE A 3 -20.61 11.79 23.26
CA PHE A 3 -21.00 13.17 22.97
C PHE A 3 -21.35 13.26 21.48
N SER A 4 -22.62 13.48 21.16
CA SER A 4 -23.06 13.83 19.81
C SER A 4 -22.88 15.34 19.59
N PHE A 5 -22.62 15.74 18.34
CA PHE A 5 -22.23 17.11 17.91
C PHE A 5 -23.21 18.24 18.30
N LEU A 6 -24.42 17.91 18.75
CA LEU A 6 -25.53 18.84 18.99
C LEU A 6 -25.71 19.25 20.46
N GLN A 7 -24.95 18.71 21.41
CA GLN A 7 -25.22 18.88 22.85
C GLN A 7 -24.36 19.93 23.57
N LEU A 8 -23.38 20.57 22.92
CA LEU A 8 -22.54 21.56 23.62
C LEU A 8 -23.34 22.79 24.06
N SER A 9 -24.32 23.23 23.26
CA SER A 9 -25.22 24.33 23.63
C SER A 9 -26.13 23.99 24.81
N GLU A 10 -26.53 22.72 24.94
CA GLU A 10 -27.30 22.26 26.11
C GLU A 10 -26.42 22.21 27.35
N LEU A 11 -25.18 21.74 27.20
CA LEU A 11 -24.21 21.56 28.28
C LEU A 11 -23.75 22.89 28.89
N VAL A 12 -23.49 23.90 28.05
CA VAL A 12 -23.06 25.24 28.50
C VAL A 12 -24.17 25.94 29.31
N ASN A 13 -25.44 25.59 29.06
CA ASN A 13 -26.59 26.15 29.77
C ASN A 13 -26.93 25.43 31.09
N VAL A 14 -26.22 24.35 31.45
CA VAL A 14 -26.43 23.62 32.72
C VAL A 14 -25.73 24.32 33.88
N GLU A 15 -26.45 24.49 35.00
CA GLU A 15 -25.87 24.97 36.26
C GLU A 15 -24.73 24.04 36.72
N GLY A 16 -23.51 24.56 36.83
CA GLY A 16 -22.31 23.80 37.22
C GLY A 16 -21.36 23.44 36.07
N TYR A 17 -21.64 23.81 34.82
CA TYR A 17 -20.74 23.60 33.68
C TYR A 17 -19.35 24.20 33.89
N SER A 18 -19.27 25.42 34.43
CA SER A 18 -18.00 26.13 34.70
C SER A 18 -17.10 25.40 35.68
N ASP A 19 -17.67 24.81 36.74
CA ASP A 19 -16.92 24.02 37.72
C ASP A 19 -16.51 22.66 37.15
N TRP A 20 -17.41 22.02 36.41
CA TRP A 20 -17.12 20.76 35.74
C TRP A 20 -15.97 20.88 34.74
N ILE A 21 -16.02 21.86 33.82
CA ILE A 21 -15.01 22.01 32.77
C ILE A 21 -13.63 22.35 33.37
N ARG A 22 -13.60 23.13 34.45
CA ARG A 22 -12.38 23.45 35.21
C ARG A 22 -11.78 22.21 35.86
N LEU A 23 -12.59 21.39 36.53
CA LEU A 23 -12.13 20.13 37.15
C LEU A 23 -11.62 19.14 36.11
N VAL A 24 -12.29 19.04 34.96
CA VAL A 24 -11.84 18.20 33.84
C VAL A 24 -10.51 18.73 33.29
N ALA A 25 -10.31 20.04 33.18
CA ALA A 25 -9.05 20.64 32.74
C ALA A 25 -7.90 20.35 33.72
N GLU A 26 -8.11 20.53 35.03
CA GLU A 26 -7.11 20.19 36.05
C GLU A 26 -6.77 18.71 36.06
N PHE A 27 -7.78 17.83 35.96
CA PHE A 27 -7.58 16.39 35.88
C PHE A 27 -6.77 16.01 34.63
N THR A 28 -7.06 16.64 33.49
CA THR A 28 -6.33 16.44 32.24
C THR A 28 -4.87 16.86 32.39
N LEU A 29 -4.60 18.05 32.94
CA LEU A 29 -3.24 18.56 33.15
C LEU A 29 -2.42 17.67 34.09
N LYS A 30 -3.01 17.21 35.20
CA LYS A 30 -2.33 16.27 36.12
C LYS A 30 -2.05 14.90 35.48
N SER A 31 -2.99 14.42 34.66
CA SER A 31 -2.81 13.17 33.91
C SER A 31 -1.69 13.28 32.87
N LEU A 32 -1.55 14.44 32.21
CA LEU A 32 -0.46 14.72 31.27
C LEU A 32 0.91 14.80 31.96
N GLN A 33 0.99 15.37 33.17
CA GLN A 33 2.21 15.37 33.99
C GLN A 33 2.60 13.95 34.43
N SER A 34 1.61 13.08 34.66
CA SER A 34 1.77 11.69 35.09
C SER A 34 1.80 10.71 33.91
N TRP A 35 2.49 11.07 32.82
CA TRP A 35 2.44 10.35 31.54
C TRP A 35 2.85 8.88 31.61
N GLN A 36 3.70 8.51 32.57
CA GLN A 36 4.20 7.14 32.79
C GLN A 36 3.09 6.17 33.22
N TRP A 37 2.05 6.65 33.90
CA TRP A 37 0.98 5.81 34.47
C TRP A 37 -0.37 5.98 33.79
N ALA A 38 -0.54 7.03 32.97
CA ALA A 38 -1.83 7.41 32.39
C ALA A 38 -1.87 7.36 30.85
N SER A 39 -0.88 6.74 30.18
CA SER A 39 -0.72 6.77 28.72
C SER A 39 -1.98 6.39 27.93
N SER A 40 -2.71 5.35 28.35
CA SER A 40 -3.97 4.90 27.74
C SER A 40 -5.18 5.78 28.10
N SER A 41 -5.13 6.47 29.23
CA SER A 41 -6.21 7.38 29.69
C SER A 41 -6.15 8.74 28.99
N VAL A 42 -4.94 9.19 28.64
CA VAL A 42 -4.69 10.46 27.94
C VAL A 42 -5.40 10.50 26.59
N TYR A 43 -5.46 9.38 25.86
CA TYR A 43 -6.21 9.26 24.60
C TYR A 43 -7.69 9.65 24.76
N TYR A 44 -8.38 9.07 25.75
CA TYR A 44 -9.80 9.34 25.98
C TYR A 44 -10.06 10.78 26.43
N LEU A 45 -9.15 11.36 27.22
CA LEU A 45 -9.22 12.75 27.64
C LEU A 45 -9.04 13.70 26.46
N LEU A 46 -8.04 13.48 25.61
CA LEU A 46 -7.85 14.28 24.39
C LEU A 46 -9.01 14.12 23.41
N GLY A 47 -9.58 12.92 23.28
CA GLY A 47 -10.77 12.67 22.49
C GLY A 47 -12.00 13.41 22.98
N LEU A 48 -12.15 13.59 24.30
CA LEU A 48 -13.19 14.43 24.88
C LEU A 48 -13.00 15.91 24.46
N TRP A 49 -11.80 16.46 24.65
CA TRP A 49 -11.52 17.85 24.29
C TRP A 49 -11.63 18.12 22.79
N SER A 50 -11.18 17.19 21.94
CA SER A 50 -11.35 17.26 20.49
C SER A 50 -12.83 17.39 20.11
N ARG A 51 -13.70 16.56 20.69
CA ARG A 51 -15.14 16.62 20.43
C ARG A 51 -15.77 17.93 20.93
N LEU A 52 -15.35 18.42 22.10
CA LEU A 52 -15.81 19.70 22.65
C LEU A 52 -15.41 20.88 21.74
N VAL A 53 -14.20 20.88 21.17
CA VAL A 53 -13.76 21.93 20.24
C VAL A 53 -14.48 21.81 18.89
N THR A 54 -14.72 20.60 18.38
CA THR A 54 -15.46 20.42 17.11
C THR A 54 -16.91 20.89 17.17
N SER A 55 -17.52 20.95 18.36
CA SER A 55 -18.89 21.42 18.53
C SER A 55 -19.01 22.94 18.72
N VAL A 56 -17.90 23.67 18.90
CA VAL A 56 -17.87 25.14 19.05
C VAL A 56 -18.51 25.88 17.86
N PRO A 57 -18.27 25.52 16.58
CA PRO A 57 -18.92 26.20 15.44
C PRO A 57 -20.45 26.06 15.42
N TYR A 58 -21.01 25.11 16.18
CA TYR A 58 -22.43 24.84 16.27
C TYR A 58 -23.11 25.51 17.48
N LEU A 59 -22.34 26.22 18.33
CA LEU A 59 -22.89 27.05 19.40
C LEU A 59 -23.61 28.25 18.80
N LYS A 60 -24.93 28.34 19.01
CA LYS A 60 -25.73 29.54 18.77
C LYS A 60 -26.08 30.17 20.12
N GLY A 61 -25.32 31.17 20.57
CA GLY A 61 -25.58 31.93 21.79
C GLY A 61 -24.35 32.64 22.36
N ASP A 62 -24.56 33.69 23.17
CA ASP A 62 -23.52 34.54 23.81
C ASP A 62 -22.90 33.93 25.09
N ALA A 63 -23.16 32.64 25.40
CA ALA A 63 -22.67 32.01 26.62
C ALA A 63 -21.18 31.63 26.50
N PRO A 64 -20.30 32.00 27.45
CA PRO A 64 -18.86 31.75 27.37
C PRO A 64 -18.58 30.25 27.52
N SER A 65 -18.01 29.63 26.49
CA SER A 65 -17.69 28.21 26.47
C SER A 65 -16.55 27.82 27.42
N LEU A 66 -15.73 28.81 27.86
CA LEU A 66 -14.49 28.66 28.65
C LEU A 66 -13.40 27.79 27.98
N LEU A 67 -13.69 27.24 26.79
CA LEU A 67 -12.78 26.37 26.04
C LEU A 67 -11.56 27.15 25.54
N ASP A 68 -11.71 28.43 25.21
CA ASP A 68 -10.64 29.31 24.74
C ASP A 68 -9.53 29.51 25.79
N GLU A 69 -9.81 29.31 27.08
CA GLU A 69 -8.82 29.43 28.16
C GLU A 69 -8.11 28.11 28.46
N PHE A 70 -8.84 26.98 28.47
CA PHE A 70 -8.30 25.69 28.91
C PHE A 70 -7.64 24.90 27.78
N VAL A 71 -8.14 24.99 26.54
CA VAL A 71 -7.58 24.29 25.38
C VAL A 71 -6.10 24.64 25.15
N PRO A 72 -5.67 25.93 25.12
CA PRO A 72 -4.25 26.26 24.95
C PRO A 72 -3.36 25.65 26.03
N LYS A 73 -3.79 25.70 27.31
CA LYS A 73 -3.05 25.15 28.45
C LYS A 73 -2.89 23.63 28.36
N ILE A 74 -3.91 22.93 27.88
CA ILE A 74 -3.88 21.47 27.70
C ILE A 74 -2.96 21.09 26.52
N THR A 75 -3.00 21.85 25.44
CA THR A 75 -2.08 21.68 24.29
C THR A 75 -0.62 21.84 24.72
N GLU A 76 -0.31 22.93 25.45
CA GLU A 76 1.02 23.19 25.99
C GLU A 76 1.47 22.09 26.97
N GLY A 77 0.58 21.68 27.88
CA GLY A 77 0.82 20.59 28.82
C GLY A 77 1.14 19.26 28.14
N PHE A 78 0.45 18.94 27.03
CA PHE A 78 0.74 17.72 26.27
C PHE A 78 2.08 17.81 25.51
N ILE A 79 2.37 18.93 24.85
CA ILE A 79 3.64 19.10 24.13
C ILE A 79 4.81 18.98 25.11
N THR A 80 4.68 19.62 26.28
CA THR A 80 5.69 19.55 27.35
C THR A 80 5.87 18.12 27.87
N SER A 81 4.77 17.43 28.17
CA SER A 81 4.77 16.01 28.59
C SER A 81 5.50 15.09 27.59
N ARG A 82 5.30 15.29 26.29
CA ARG A 82 6.00 14.50 25.25
C ARG A 82 7.48 14.86 25.14
N PHE A 83 7.84 16.14 25.29
CA PHE A 83 9.24 16.54 25.30
C PHE A 83 9.99 16.01 26.52
N ASP A 84 9.33 15.97 27.67
CA ASP A 84 9.86 15.39 28.91
C ASP A 84 10.02 13.87 28.78
N SER A 85 9.06 13.20 28.13
CA SER A 85 9.15 11.76 27.82
C SER A 85 10.34 11.40 26.92
N VAL A 86 10.67 12.25 25.93
CA VAL A 86 11.86 12.06 25.09
C VAL A 86 13.15 12.31 25.89
N GLN A 87 13.15 13.23 26.85
CA GLN A 87 14.32 13.52 27.70
C GLN A 87 14.55 12.48 28.79
N ALA A 88 13.50 11.85 29.30
CA ALA A 88 13.59 10.84 30.35
C ALA A 88 14.20 9.50 29.86
N GLY A 89 14.30 9.29 28.55
CA GLY A 89 14.69 8.03 27.94
C GLY A 89 13.57 6.99 28.02
N PHE A 90 13.29 6.31 26.90
CA PHE A 90 12.40 5.16 26.93
C PHE A 90 13.12 4.03 27.68
N PRO A 91 12.49 3.35 28.66
CA PRO A 91 13.07 2.13 29.21
C PRO A 91 13.30 1.12 28.08
N ASP A 92 14.34 0.29 28.21
CA ASP A 92 14.96 -0.63 27.21
C ASP A 92 14.04 -1.59 26.42
N ASP A 93 12.72 -1.49 26.58
CA ASP A 93 11.74 -2.26 25.82
C ASP A 93 11.38 -1.52 24.52
N LEU A 94 12.12 -1.83 23.46
CA LEU A 94 12.03 -1.26 22.10
C LEU A 94 10.63 -1.37 21.45
N SER A 95 9.64 -2.02 22.10
CA SER A 95 8.28 -2.20 21.58
C SER A 95 7.27 -1.12 21.99
N GLU A 96 7.61 -0.21 22.92
CA GLU A 96 6.69 0.83 23.42
C GLU A 96 7.10 2.26 23.05
N ASN A 97 7.82 2.47 21.94
CA ASN A 97 8.00 3.83 21.45
C ASN A 97 6.77 4.26 20.62
N PRO A 98 5.99 5.26 21.05
CA PRO A 98 4.83 5.74 20.29
C PRO A 98 5.18 6.33 18.92
N LEU A 99 6.44 6.67 18.65
CA LEU A 99 6.88 7.10 17.31
C LEU A 99 7.00 5.95 16.31
N ASP A 100 7.22 4.72 16.80
CA ASP A 100 7.40 3.54 15.94
C ASP A 100 6.03 2.92 15.59
N ASN A 101 5.05 3.02 16.48
CA ASN A 101 3.70 2.50 16.25
C ASN A 101 2.78 3.56 15.61
N VAL A 102 2.61 3.49 14.28
CA VAL A 102 1.77 4.40 13.49
C VAL A 102 0.35 4.48 14.02
N GLU A 103 -0.25 3.37 14.46
CA GLU A 103 -1.66 3.32 14.87
C GLU A 103 -1.89 4.04 16.20
N LEU A 104 -1.05 3.78 17.21
CA LEU A 104 -1.07 4.50 18.49
C LEU A 104 -0.75 5.99 18.34
N LEU A 105 0.16 6.33 17.41
CA LEU A 105 0.51 7.71 17.09
C LEU A 105 -0.67 8.43 16.41
N GLN A 106 -1.31 7.77 15.44
CA GLN A 106 -2.46 8.29 14.70
C GLN A 106 -3.64 8.53 15.66
N ASP A 107 -3.91 7.60 16.57
CA ASP A 107 -4.96 7.71 17.58
C ASP A 107 -4.73 8.92 18.51
N HIS A 108 -3.52 9.07 19.07
CA HIS A 108 -3.21 10.23 19.91
C HIS A 108 -3.23 11.57 19.15
N LEU A 109 -2.79 11.56 17.89
CA LEU A 109 -2.68 12.77 17.06
C LEU A 109 -3.97 13.16 16.35
N ASP A 110 -4.95 12.27 16.19
CA ASP A 110 -6.23 12.59 15.56
C ASP A 110 -7.08 13.56 16.40
N CYS A 111 -6.84 13.64 17.72
CA CYS A 111 -7.52 14.57 18.64
C CYS A 111 -6.83 15.95 18.73
N PHE A 112 -5.52 15.98 18.49
CA PHE A 112 -4.65 17.15 18.61
C PHE A 112 -4.91 18.35 17.68
N PRO A 113 -5.46 18.20 16.47
CA PRO A 113 -5.44 19.31 15.53
C PRO A 113 -6.64 20.26 15.68
N TYR A 114 -7.50 19.96 16.65
CA TYR A 114 -8.45 20.89 17.23
C TYR A 114 -7.84 21.69 18.40
N LEU A 115 -6.85 21.13 19.10
CA LEU A 115 -6.20 21.69 20.29
C LEU A 115 -5.09 22.70 19.95
N CYS A 116 -4.31 22.45 18.88
CA CYS A 116 -3.25 23.36 18.41
C CYS A 116 -3.76 24.62 17.68
N ARG A 117 -5.07 24.78 17.48
CA ARG A 117 -5.65 25.94 16.77
C ARG A 117 -5.52 27.27 17.51
N PHE A 118 -5.00 27.26 18.74
CA PHE A 118 -5.11 28.40 19.65
C PHE A 118 -3.81 29.13 20.04
N GLN A 119 -2.59 28.71 19.61
CA GLN A 119 -1.45 29.61 19.84
C GLN A 119 -0.21 29.40 18.95
N GLU A 120 0.29 30.53 18.44
CA GLU A 120 1.64 30.74 17.93
C GLU A 120 2.67 30.90 19.06
N ARG A 121 3.91 30.50 18.77
CA ARG A 121 5.19 30.75 19.47
C ARG A 121 5.62 29.69 20.47
N ALA A 122 6.56 28.85 20.02
CA ALA A 122 7.63 28.36 20.87
C ALA A 122 8.93 28.37 20.04
N GLN A 123 9.91 29.18 20.46
CA GLN A 123 11.28 29.14 19.94
C GLN A 123 12.08 28.13 20.76
N VAL A 124 12.69 27.14 20.11
CA VAL A 124 13.61 26.20 20.74
C VAL A 124 15.02 26.77 20.64
N LYS A 125 15.68 26.98 21.79
CA LYS A 125 17.10 27.31 21.89
C LYS A 125 17.94 26.04 21.72
N THR A 126 19.00 26.13 20.92
CA THR A 126 19.97 25.06 20.68
C THR A 126 21.08 25.06 21.74
N GLY A 127 21.22 23.93 22.43
CA GLY A 127 22.44 23.51 23.13
C GLY A 127 23.17 22.44 22.30
N ASP A 128 24.43 22.17 22.65
CA ASP A 128 25.39 21.38 21.88
C ASP A 128 25.69 20.02 22.56
N ASN A 129 25.56 18.91 21.81
CA ASN A 129 26.32 17.63 21.87
C ASN A 129 25.53 16.48 21.18
N ASN A 130 26.20 15.48 20.62
CA ASN A 130 25.59 14.43 19.78
C ASN A 130 24.42 13.62 20.39
N VAL A 131 24.31 13.56 21.74
CA VAL A 131 23.17 12.98 22.48
C VAL A 131 21.99 13.96 22.55
N GLU A 132 22.26 15.26 22.61
CA GLU A 132 21.22 16.28 22.46
C GLU A 132 20.63 16.27 21.05
N LEU A 133 21.43 15.91 20.03
CA LEU A 133 20.98 15.95 18.64
C LEU A 133 19.91 14.88 18.34
N SER A 134 20.05 13.66 18.87
CA SER A 134 19.02 12.61 18.72
C SER A 134 17.74 12.95 19.49
N VAL A 135 17.87 13.58 20.66
CA VAL A 135 16.75 14.12 21.45
C VAL A 135 16.05 15.27 20.71
N ILE A 136 16.82 16.17 20.10
CA ILE A 136 16.30 17.28 19.28
C ILE A 136 15.59 16.72 18.05
N GLU A 137 16.16 15.74 17.35
CA GLU A 137 15.52 15.07 16.20
C GLU A 137 14.21 14.40 16.59
N ALA A 138 14.16 13.72 17.74
CA ALA A 138 12.94 13.11 18.25
C ALA A 138 11.87 14.16 18.65
N LYS A 139 12.28 15.27 19.29
CA LYS A 139 11.38 16.40 19.57
C LYS A 139 10.85 17.04 18.29
N LEU A 140 11.71 17.21 17.28
CA LEU A 140 11.32 17.71 15.96
C LEU A 140 10.36 16.74 15.24
N ALA A 141 10.59 15.42 15.33
CA ALA A 141 9.70 14.42 14.76
C ALA A 141 8.28 14.52 15.33
N TRP A 142 8.17 14.69 16.66
CA TRP A 142 6.88 14.96 17.31
C TRP A 142 6.22 16.25 16.80
N VAL A 143 6.98 17.34 16.71
CA VAL A 143 6.45 18.61 16.19
C VAL A 143 5.96 18.46 14.74
N VAL A 144 6.72 17.78 13.88
CA VAL A 144 6.33 17.56 12.48
C VAL A 144 5.08 16.68 12.39
N HIS A 145 4.98 15.63 13.21
CA HIS A 145 3.79 14.78 13.28
C HIS A 145 2.55 15.54 13.77
N ILE A 146 2.71 16.43 14.76
CA ILE A 146 1.64 17.31 15.23
C ILE A 146 1.19 18.24 14.09
N ILE A 147 2.12 18.87 13.38
CA ILE A 147 1.80 19.73 12.23
C ILE A 147 1.09 18.92 11.13
N ALA A 148 1.56 17.71 10.84
CA ALA A 148 0.94 16.81 9.86
C ALA A 148 -0.52 16.50 10.22
N ALA A 149 -0.80 16.28 11.51
CA ALA A 149 -2.15 16.04 12.00
C ALA A 149 -3.04 17.29 11.88
N ILE A 150 -2.50 18.51 12.10
CA ILE A 150 -3.20 19.81 11.88
C ILE A 150 -3.70 19.90 10.44
N LEU A 151 -2.84 19.58 9.49
CA LEU A 151 -3.18 19.65 8.07
C LEU A 151 -4.21 18.59 7.65
N LYS A 152 -4.36 17.47 8.39
CA LYS A 152 -5.35 16.43 8.10
C LYS A 152 -6.79 16.92 8.28
N ILE A 153 -7.05 17.93 9.13
CA ILE A 153 -8.41 18.29 9.59
C ILE A 153 -9.20 19.21 8.64
N LYS A 154 -8.66 19.61 7.48
CA LYS A 154 -9.42 20.40 6.48
C LYS A 154 -10.72 19.71 5.99
N GLN A 155 -10.99 18.45 6.39
CA GLN A 155 -12.25 17.74 6.15
C GLN A 155 -13.37 18.00 7.18
N SER A 156 -13.16 18.80 8.24
CA SER A 156 -14.20 19.16 9.21
C SER A 156 -14.89 20.48 8.82
N THR A 157 -16.12 20.39 8.35
CA THR A 157 -16.98 21.49 7.90
C THR A 157 -17.21 22.55 8.99
N GLY A 158 -16.95 23.84 8.71
CA GLY A 158 -17.53 24.96 9.48
C GLY A 158 -16.65 26.13 9.94
N CYS A 159 -15.35 26.19 9.62
CA CYS A 159 -14.49 27.34 9.99
C CYS A 159 -14.11 28.20 8.77
N SER A 160 -13.81 29.49 8.98
CA SER A 160 -13.45 30.43 7.91
C SER A 160 -12.16 30.00 7.20
N SER A 161 -12.31 29.49 5.97
CA SER A 161 -11.24 28.87 5.16
C SER A 161 -9.97 29.74 5.05
N ASP A 162 -10.14 31.05 5.02
CA ASP A 162 -9.09 32.03 4.69
C ASP A 162 -8.03 32.20 5.79
N THR A 163 -8.46 32.31 7.06
CA THR A 163 -7.52 32.45 8.19
C THR A 163 -6.77 31.16 8.48
N GLN A 164 -7.41 30.02 8.22
CA GLN A 164 -6.83 28.70 8.41
C GLN A 164 -5.70 28.43 7.41
N GLU A 165 -5.86 28.85 6.15
CA GLU A 165 -4.83 28.69 5.12
C GLU A 165 -3.54 29.45 5.42
N VAL A 166 -3.64 30.61 6.07
CA VAL A 166 -2.47 31.39 6.48
C VAL A 166 -1.69 30.66 7.57
N VAL A 167 -2.37 30.18 8.63
CA VAL A 167 -1.71 29.45 9.72
C VAL A 167 -1.06 28.16 9.22
N ASP A 168 -1.78 27.40 8.39
CA ASP A 168 -1.26 26.18 7.77
C ASP A 168 -0.04 26.46 6.89
N ALA A 169 -0.01 27.59 6.18
CA ALA A 169 1.15 28.03 5.41
C ALA A 169 2.37 28.34 6.31
N GLU A 170 2.18 29.01 7.44
CA GLU A 170 3.29 29.34 8.35
C GLU A 170 3.88 28.11 9.03
N LEU A 171 3.04 27.18 9.48
CA LEU A 171 3.48 25.91 10.05
C LEU A 171 4.20 25.06 9.00
N SER A 172 3.63 24.98 7.80
CA SER A 172 4.25 24.26 6.67
C SER A 172 5.61 24.87 6.29
N ALA A 173 5.73 26.20 6.30
CA ALA A 173 7.00 26.86 6.00
C ALA A 173 8.11 26.49 6.98
N ARG A 174 7.79 26.29 8.27
CA ARG A 174 8.78 25.83 9.27
C ARG A 174 9.26 24.41 8.99
N VAL A 175 8.36 23.51 8.61
CA VAL A 175 8.71 22.13 8.21
C VAL A 175 9.57 22.15 6.94
N LEU A 176 9.23 22.97 5.94
CA LEU A 176 10.01 23.09 4.71
C LEU A 176 11.43 23.66 4.96
N ARG A 177 11.59 24.62 5.88
CA ARG A 177 12.92 25.09 6.29
C ARG A 177 13.72 24.01 7.00
N LEU A 178 13.05 23.22 7.84
CA LEU A 178 13.68 22.10 8.54
C LEU A 178 14.25 21.07 7.55
N ILE A 179 13.56 20.80 6.44
CA ILE A 179 14.06 19.88 5.39
C ILE A 179 15.42 20.34 4.88
N ASN A 180 15.55 21.63 4.51
CA ASN A 180 16.82 22.18 4.01
C ASN A 180 17.97 22.03 5.01
N VAL A 181 17.69 22.13 6.32
CA VAL A 181 18.69 21.94 7.38
C VAL A 181 19.02 20.46 7.55
N THR A 182 18.02 19.58 7.55
CA THR A 182 18.21 18.14 7.78
C THR A 182 18.90 17.42 6.62
N ASP A 183 18.75 17.92 5.39
CA ASP A 183 19.37 17.35 4.19
C ASP A 183 20.69 18.02 3.81
N SER A 184 21.17 19.01 4.58
CA SER A 184 22.44 19.69 4.34
C SER A 184 23.52 19.33 5.37
N GLY A 185 24.79 19.38 4.94
CA GLY A 185 25.95 19.30 5.82
C GLY A 185 26.14 17.95 6.51
N LEU A 186 26.51 17.99 7.80
CA LEU A 186 26.88 16.81 8.61
C LEU A 186 25.71 15.88 8.94
N HIS A 187 24.47 16.39 8.94
CA HIS A 187 23.25 15.60 9.17
C HIS A 187 23.02 14.55 8.07
N SER A 188 23.59 14.79 6.87
CA SER A 188 23.59 13.82 5.78
C SER A 188 24.49 12.61 6.00
N LYS A 189 25.25 12.57 7.10
CA LYS A 189 26.12 11.44 7.44
C LYS A 189 25.61 10.63 8.63
N ARG A 190 24.55 11.10 9.30
CA ARG A 190 23.94 10.45 10.48
C ARG A 190 22.79 9.51 10.12
N TYR A 191 22.70 9.08 8.85
CA TYR A 191 21.56 8.32 8.35
C TYR A 191 21.41 6.90 8.92
N SER A 192 22.47 6.36 9.52
CA SER A 192 22.42 5.09 10.26
C SER A 192 21.67 5.21 11.60
N GLU A 193 21.39 6.43 12.08
CA GLU A 193 20.73 6.64 13.36
C GLU A 193 19.20 6.60 13.24
N LEU A 194 18.57 5.88 14.18
CA LEU A 194 17.11 5.72 14.22
C LEU A 194 16.37 7.04 14.45
N SER A 195 16.95 7.99 15.18
CA SER A 195 16.35 9.31 15.44
C SER A 195 16.15 10.11 14.15
N LYS A 196 17.12 10.07 13.25
CA LYS A 196 17.03 10.73 11.94
C LYS A 196 15.98 10.07 11.05
N GLN A 197 15.93 8.73 11.04
CA GLN A 197 14.93 7.97 10.28
C GLN A 197 13.50 8.29 10.74
N ARG A 198 13.28 8.42 12.05
CA ARG A 198 11.98 8.85 12.62
C ARG A 198 11.61 10.26 12.18
N LEU A 199 12.55 11.19 12.16
CA LEU A 199 12.31 12.56 11.69
C LEU A 199 11.93 12.59 10.20
N ASP A 200 12.63 11.84 9.35
CA ASP A 200 12.29 11.76 7.93
C ASP A 200 10.93 11.09 7.68
N ARG A 201 10.58 10.06 8.47
CA ARG A 201 9.25 9.46 8.45
C ARG A 201 8.16 10.49 8.81
N ALA A 202 8.39 11.31 9.84
CA ALA A 202 7.47 12.40 10.19
C ALA A 202 7.29 13.40 9.04
N ILE A 203 8.37 13.79 8.37
CA ILE A 203 8.34 14.69 7.20
C ILE A 203 7.55 14.06 6.04
N LEU A 204 7.69 12.76 5.80
CA LEU A 204 6.93 12.04 4.77
C LEU A 204 5.43 12.00 5.10
N THR A 205 5.05 11.73 6.35
CA THR A 205 3.66 11.78 6.81
C THR A 205 3.08 13.19 6.67
N PHE A 206 3.87 14.23 7.00
CA PHE A 206 3.51 15.62 6.73
C PHE A 206 3.19 15.85 5.25
N PHE A 207 4.06 15.41 4.34
CA PHE A 207 3.82 15.58 2.91
C PHE A 207 2.60 14.82 2.40
N GLN A 208 2.30 13.63 2.92
CA GLN A 208 1.09 12.89 2.56
C GLN A 208 -0.18 13.66 2.92
N HIS A 209 -0.25 14.21 4.15
CA HIS A 209 -1.39 15.00 4.60
C HIS A 209 -1.48 16.35 3.90
N PHE A 210 -0.35 17.07 3.81
CA PHE A 210 -0.26 18.33 3.07
C PHE A 210 -0.75 18.15 1.64
N ARG A 211 -0.32 17.07 0.97
CA ARG A 211 -0.75 16.79 -0.40
C ARG A 211 -2.24 16.52 -0.50
N LYS A 212 -2.82 15.70 0.39
CA LYS A 212 -4.26 15.43 0.41
C LYS A 212 -5.09 16.70 0.59
N SER A 213 -4.60 17.66 1.38
CA SER A 213 -5.34 18.89 1.71
C SER A 213 -5.14 20.03 0.71
N TYR A 214 -3.96 20.15 0.08
CA TYR A 214 -3.56 21.36 -0.67
C TYR A 214 -3.01 21.12 -2.08
N VAL A 215 -2.66 19.88 -2.43
CA VAL A 215 -1.94 19.56 -3.68
C VAL A 215 -2.74 18.62 -4.59
N GLY A 216 -3.55 17.73 -4.03
CA GLY A 216 -4.25 16.71 -4.78
C GLY A 216 -5.19 17.28 -5.86
N ASP A 217 -5.54 16.44 -6.84
CA ASP A 217 -6.32 16.86 -8.03
C ASP A 217 -7.63 17.59 -7.70
N GLN A 218 -8.23 17.40 -6.51
CA GLN A 218 -9.43 18.12 -6.05
C GLN A 218 -9.13 19.45 -5.30
N ALA A 219 -7.93 19.63 -4.77
CA ALA A 219 -7.53 20.78 -3.93
C ALA A 219 -6.84 21.92 -4.70
N MET A 220 -6.48 21.69 -5.98
CA MET A 220 -5.75 22.66 -6.81
C MET A 220 -6.48 24.00 -7.01
N HIS A 221 -7.81 24.05 -6.83
CA HIS A 221 -8.62 25.24 -7.10
C HIS A 221 -8.94 26.09 -5.85
N SER A 222 -8.63 25.63 -4.64
CA SER A 222 -9.16 26.23 -3.40
C SER A 222 -8.13 26.96 -2.51
N SER A 223 -6.83 26.95 -2.81
CA SER A 223 -5.78 27.29 -1.82
C SER A 223 -5.00 28.59 -2.10
N LYS A 224 -5.66 29.66 -2.57
CA LYS A 224 -4.97 30.88 -3.03
C LYS A 224 -4.20 31.60 -1.91
N GLN A 225 -4.74 31.61 -0.70
CA GLN A 225 -4.18 32.39 0.40
C GLN A 225 -2.96 31.69 1.03
N LEU A 226 -2.97 30.36 1.01
CA LEU A 226 -1.80 29.55 1.39
C LEU A 226 -0.59 29.85 0.49
N TYR A 227 -0.75 29.86 -0.83
CA TYR A 227 0.37 30.15 -1.74
C TYR A 227 0.86 31.59 -1.62
N ALA A 228 -0.03 32.56 -1.37
CA ALA A 228 0.37 33.94 -1.12
C ALA A 228 1.30 34.04 0.10
N ARG A 229 0.99 33.34 1.20
CA ARG A 229 1.83 33.36 2.40
C ARG A 229 3.12 32.54 2.25
N LEU A 230 3.08 31.39 1.58
CA LEU A 230 4.28 30.60 1.27
C LEU A 230 5.25 31.34 0.34
N SER A 231 4.71 32.11 -0.60
CA SER A 231 5.44 33.03 -1.45
C SER A 231 6.25 34.04 -0.63
N GLU A 232 5.65 34.67 0.36
CA GLU A 232 6.34 35.64 1.22
C GLU A 232 7.42 35.00 2.10
N LEU A 233 7.17 33.79 2.62
CA LEU A 233 8.06 33.15 3.60
C LEU A 233 9.23 32.38 2.97
N LEU A 234 9.04 31.81 1.78
CA LEU A 234 9.96 30.88 1.15
C LEU A 234 10.20 31.14 -0.35
N GLY A 235 9.51 32.12 -0.96
CA GLY A 235 9.54 32.31 -2.41
C GLY A 235 8.81 31.21 -3.19
N LEU A 236 7.95 30.44 -2.53
CA LEU A 236 7.16 29.39 -3.18
C LEU A 236 5.86 29.97 -3.72
N HIS A 237 5.96 30.56 -4.90
CA HIS A 237 4.84 31.24 -5.57
C HIS A 237 3.85 30.27 -6.21
N ASP A 238 4.37 29.15 -6.72
CA ASP A 238 3.61 28.22 -7.55
C ASP A 238 3.67 26.78 -7.04
N HIS A 239 2.60 26.06 -7.36
CA HIS A 239 2.46 24.63 -7.08
C HIS A 239 3.64 23.79 -7.63
N LEU A 240 4.19 24.16 -8.79
CA LEU A 240 5.32 23.45 -9.39
C LEU A 240 6.59 23.54 -8.52
N LEU A 241 6.84 24.69 -7.90
CA LEU A 241 7.99 24.87 -7.00
C LEU A 241 7.85 24.02 -5.75
N LEU A 242 6.64 23.94 -5.20
CA LEU A 242 6.35 23.07 -4.07
C LEU A 242 6.53 21.59 -4.43
N LEU A 243 6.01 21.14 -5.58
CA LEU A 243 6.25 19.79 -6.07
C LEU A 243 7.75 19.51 -6.24
N ASN A 244 8.53 20.50 -6.70
CA ASN A 244 9.98 20.35 -6.80
C ASN A 244 10.65 20.09 -5.44
N VAL A 245 10.21 20.75 -4.37
CA VAL A 245 10.71 20.48 -3.01
C VAL A 245 10.38 19.07 -2.55
N ILE A 246 9.13 18.61 -2.78
CA ILE A 246 8.70 17.26 -2.41
C ILE A 246 9.50 16.20 -3.19
N VAL A 247 9.65 16.41 -4.50
CA VAL A 247 10.41 15.50 -5.37
C VAL A 247 11.90 15.50 -5.03
N ALA A 248 12.48 16.66 -4.71
CA ALA A 248 13.86 16.75 -4.26
C ALA A 248 14.07 15.91 -3.00
N LYS A 249 13.14 15.99 -2.03
CA LYS A 249 13.17 15.15 -0.83
C LYS A 249 13.06 13.66 -1.17
N ILE A 250 12.13 13.28 -2.05
CA ILE A 250 12.00 11.89 -2.53
C ILE A 250 13.31 11.41 -3.15
N ALA A 251 13.93 12.21 -4.02
CA ALA A 251 15.18 11.86 -4.68
C ALA A 251 16.33 11.68 -3.68
N THR A 252 16.47 12.59 -2.70
CA THR A 252 17.46 12.47 -1.62
C THR A 252 17.21 11.20 -0.79
N ASN A 253 15.94 10.91 -0.46
CA ASN A 253 15.57 9.73 0.31
C ASN A 253 15.94 8.44 -0.42
N LEU A 254 15.62 8.33 -1.72
CA LEU A 254 15.93 7.15 -2.53
C LEU A 254 17.43 6.98 -2.80
N LYS A 255 18.20 8.07 -2.81
CA LYS A 255 19.66 8.03 -3.02
C LYS A 255 20.42 7.65 -1.74
N CYS A 256 20.03 8.19 -0.59
CA CYS A 256 20.83 8.12 0.64
C CYS A 256 20.37 7.06 1.65
N TYR A 257 19.10 6.60 1.63
CA TYR A 257 18.50 5.81 2.73
C TYR A 257 18.31 4.33 2.37
N ALA A 258 19.26 3.75 1.62
CA ALA A 258 19.14 2.37 1.12
C ALA A 258 19.01 1.28 2.20
N GLU A 259 19.40 1.58 3.44
CA GLU A 259 19.41 0.64 4.57
C GLU A 259 18.08 0.57 5.34
N SER A 260 17.22 1.58 5.24
CA SER A 260 15.96 1.66 6.01
C SER A 260 14.75 1.33 5.13
N GLU A 261 14.23 0.10 5.26
CA GLU A 261 13.07 -0.37 4.47
C GLU A 261 11.82 0.49 4.70
N GLU A 262 11.56 0.90 5.95
CA GLU A 262 10.37 1.68 6.28
C GLU A 262 10.36 3.07 5.62
N VAL A 263 11.50 3.78 5.65
CA VAL A 263 11.61 5.12 5.06
C VAL A 263 11.46 5.04 3.54
N ILE A 264 12.06 4.02 2.91
CA ILE A 264 11.93 3.79 1.47
C ILE A 264 10.48 3.46 1.10
N ASP A 265 9.81 2.56 1.82
CA ASP A 265 8.42 2.21 1.56
C ASP A 265 7.47 3.41 1.72
N HIS A 266 7.66 4.24 2.76
CA HIS A 266 6.88 5.46 2.95
C HIS A 266 7.16 6.51 1.86
N THR A 267 8.43 6.65 1.46
CA THR A 267 8.86 7.55 0.37
C THR A 267 8.23 7.13 -0.96
N LEU A 268 8.25 5.84 -1.27
CA LEU A 268 7.68 5.31 -2.50
C LEU A 268 6.15 5.36 -2.50
N SER A 269 5.49 5.18 -1.35
CA SER A 269 4.05 5.39 -1.21
C SER A 269 3.67 6.83 -1.54
N LEU A 270 4.39 7.82 -0.98
CA LEU A 270 4.17 9.23 -1.30
C LEU A 270 4.42 9.51 -2.79
N PHE A 271 5.49 8.95 -3.35
CA PHE A 271 5.82 9.16 -4.76
C PHE A 271 4.76 8.55 -5.69
N LEU A 272 4.28 7.34 -5.37
CA LEU A 272 3.20 6.69 -6.10
C LEU A 272 1.92 7.51 -6.08
N ASP A 273 1.52 8.00 -4.91
CA ASP A 273 0.32 8.83 -4.76
C ASP A 273 0.40 10.09 -5.63
N LEU A 274 1.58 10.73 -5.70
CA LEU A 274 1.86 11.89 -6.55
C LEU A 274 1.77 11.55 -8.04
N ALA A 275 2.38 10.44 -8.47
CA ALA A 275 2.41 10.02 -9.87
C ALA A 275 1.06 9.50 -10.37
N SER A 276 0.23 8.90 -9.51
CA SER A 276 -1.07 8.34 -9.92
C SER A 276 -2.14 9.40 -10.19
N GLY A 277 -1.96 10.65 -9.70
CA GLY A 277 -2.86 11.77 -9.98
C GLY A 277 -2.61 12.33 -11.39
N TYR A 278 -3.66 12.56 -12.17
CA TYR A 278 -3.50 12.93 -13.58
C TYR A 278 -2.88 14.32 -13.76
N MET A 279 -3.38 15.32 -13.01
CA MET A 279 -2.88 16.69 -13.09
C MET A 279 -1.52 16.81 -12.40
N THR A 280 -1.40 16.21 -11.21
CA THR A 280 -0.14 16.17 -10.46
C THR A 280 0.97 15.50 -11.29
N GLY A 281 0.71 14.35 -11.91
CA GLY A 281 1.66 13.62 -12.74
C GLY A 281 2.13 14.41 -13.96
N LYS A 282 1.24 15.16 -14.64
CA LYS A 282 1.62 16.07 -15.72
C LYS A 282 2.57 17.19 -15.27
N LEU A 283 2.40 17.70 -14.05
CA LEU A 283 3.29 18.71 -13.49
C LEU A 283 4.63 18.11 -13.06
N LEU A 284 4.62 16.89 -12.52
CA LEU A 284 5.85 16.15 -12.18
C LEU A 284 6.77 16.00 -13.39
N LEU A 285 6.22 15.68 -14.56
CA LEU A 285 6.99 15.54 -15.80
C LEU A 285 7.70 16.82 -16.27
N LYS A 286 7.29 18.00 -15.77
CA LYS A 286 7.99 19.26 -16.06
C LYS A 286 9.28 19.40 -15.27
N LEU A 287 9.39 18.72 -14.12
CA LEU A 287 10.51 18.82 -13.20
C LEU A 287 11.73 18.03 -13.71
N ASP A 288 12.90 18.65 -13.69
CA ASP A 288 14.13 18.03 -14.16
C ASP A 288 14.57 16.86 -13.28
N THR A 289 14.29 16.92 -11.97
CA THR A 289 14.52 15.80 -11.05
C THR A 289 13.73 14.54 -11.44
N ILE A 290 12.48 14.69 -11.91
CA ILE A 290 11.67 13.55 -12.38
C ILE A 290 12.21 13.02 -13.71
N LYS A 291 12.54 13.89 -14.66
CA LYS A 291 13.17 13.48 -15.92
C LYS A 291 14.47 12.71 -15.66
N PHE A 292 15.26 13.16 -14.68
CA PHE A 292 16.46 12.47 -14.25
C PHE A 292 16.16 11.08 -13.67
N ILE A 293 15.17 10.96 -12.76
CA ILE A 293 14.75 9.68 -12.17
C ILE A 293 14.28 8.71 -13.27
N VAL A 294 13.45 9.17 -14.21
CA VAL A 294 12.92 8.33 -15.31
C VAL A 294 14.04 7.89 -16.25
N ALA A 295 15.02 8.74 -16.55
CA ALA A 295 16.15 8.39 -17.42
C ALA A 295 17.20 7.49 -16.72
N HIS A 296 17.41 7.65 -15.42
CA HIS A 296 18.51 7.02 -14.66
C HIS A 296 17.99 6.16 -13.51
N HIS A 297 17.01 5.29 -13.75
CA HIS A 297 16.38 4.43 -12.74
C HIS A 297 17.16 3.14 -12.43
N THR A 298 18.49 3.13 -12.59
CA THR A 298 19.36 1.97 -12.36
C THR A 298 19.98 1.98 -10.96
N ARG A 299 20.53 0.82 -10.56
CA ARG A 299 21.27 0.63 -9.30
C ARG A 299 22.42 1.64 -9.07
N GLU A 300 23.04 2.13 -10.14
CA GLU A 300 24.14 3.10 -10.08
C GLU A 300 23.70 4.43 -9.46
N HIS A 301 22.43 4.80 -9.64
CA HIS A 301 21.87 6.06 -9.14
C HIS A 301 20.99 5.86 -7.90
N PHE A 302 20.50 4.63 -7.67
CA PHE A 302 19.60 4.27 -6.58
C PHE A 302 20.08 3.00 -5.87
N PRO A 303 20.93 3.13 -4.83
CA PRO A 303 21.56 1.99 -4.16
C PRO A 303 20.57 1.01 -3.49
N PHE A 304 19.37 1.48 -3.11
CA PHE A 304 18.33 0.62 -2.50
C PHE A 304 17.86 -0.51 -3.43
N LEU A 305 18.10 -0.41 -4.75
CA LEU A 305 17.75 -1.44 -5.73
C LEU A 305 18.63 -2.70 -5.63
N GLU A 306 19.81 -2.60 -5.00
CA GLU A 306 20.72 -3.73 -4.77
C GLU A 306 20.37 -4.52 -3.51
N VAL A 307 19.78 -3.86 -2.51
CA VAL A 307 19.47 -4.47 -1.22
C VAL A 307 18.26 -5.39 -1.33
N TYR A 308 18.46 -6.70 -1.13
CA TYR A 308 17.40 -7.71 -1.24
C TYR A 308 16.22 -7.50 -0.26
N ARG A 309 16.47 -6.85 0.88
CA ARG A 309 15.43 -6.49 1.87
C ARG A 309 14.38 -5.58 1.23
N CYS A 310 14.80 -4.58 0.46
CA CYS A 310 13.92 -3.62 -0.24
C CYS A 310 13.31 -4.17 -1.54
N SER A 311 13.24 -5.49 -1.71
CA SER A 311 12.78 -6.10 -2.97
C SER A 311 11.31 -5.75 -3.30
N ARG A 312 10.45 -5.57 -2.29
CA ARG A 312 9.06 -5.14 -2.49
C ARG A 312 8.99 -3.69 -2.96
N SER A 313 9.78 -2.83 -2.32
CA SER A 313 9.98 -1.42 -2.66
C SER A 313 10.40 -1.24 -4.12
N ARG A 314 11.29 -2.11 -4.63
CA ARG A 314 11.70 -2.12 -6.05
C ARG A 314 10.51 -2.22 -7.01
N THR A 315 9.54 -3.11 -6.75
CA THR A 315 8.33 -3.20 -7.60
C THR A 315 7.49 -1.91 -7.54
N THR A 316 7.35 -1.31 -6.35
CA THR A 316 6.61 -0.05 -6.19
C THR A 316 7.29 1.10 -6.92
N PHE A 317 8.63 1.17 -6.88
CA PHE A 317 9.40 2.19 -7.61
C PHE A 317 9.17 2.14 -9.12
N TYR A 318 9.30 0.95 -9.72
CA TYR A 318 9.04 0.77 -11.15
C TYR A 318 7.56 0.91 -11.51
N TYR A 319 6.65 0.62 -10.57
CA TYR A 319 5.22 0.92 -10.75
C TYR A 319 4.97 2.43 -10.84
N THR A 320 5.58 3.21 -9.96
CA THR A 320 5.52 4.68 -9.99
C THR A 320 6.15 5.26 -11.25
N ILE A 321 7.32 4.79 -11.64
CA ILE A 321 7.97 5.21 -12.90
C ILE A 321 7.11 4.84 -14.11
N GLY A 322 6.50 3.65 -14.11
CA GLY A 322 5.59 3.23 -15.17
C GLY A 322 4.45 4.24 -15.40
N TRP A 323 3.85 4.77 -14.34
CA TRP A 323 2.82 5.82 -14.46
C TRP A 323 3.35 7.05 -15.20
N LEU A 324 4.56 7.51 -14.85
CA LEU A 324 5.18 8.69 -15.45
C LEU A 324 5.57 8.46 -16.92
N ILE A 325 6.14 7.30 -17.25
CA ILE A 325 6.51 6.92 -18.62
C ILE A 325 5.26 6.92 -19.52
N PHE A 326 4.17 6.29 -19.06
CA PHE A 326 2.96 6.18 -19.86
C PHE A 326 2.15 7.47 -19.95
N MET A 327 2.40 8.45 -19.06
CA MET A 327 1.77 9.78 -19.13
C MET A 327 2.29 10.66 -20.27
N GLU A 328 3.56 10.53 -20.67
CA GLU A 328 4.14 11.35 -21.75
C GLU A 328 3.69 10.92 -23.15
N ASP A 329 3.01 9.78 -23.26
CA ASP A 329 2.39 9.22 -24.47
C ASP A 329 3.26 9.25 -25.75
N SER A 330 4.58 9.14 -25.59
CA SER A 330 5.56 9.13 -26.67
C SER A 330 6.28 7.77 -26.76
N PRO A 331 6.19 7.05 -27.89
CA PRO A 331 6.86 5.77 -28.06
C PRO A 331 8.39 5.89 -28.04
N VAL A 332 8.94 7.03 -28.45
CA VAL A 332 10.40 7.28 -28.45
C VAL A 332 10.90 7.38 -27.01
N LYS A 333 10.20 8.14 -26.17
CA LYS A 333 10.56 8.30 -24.76
C LYS A 333 10.34 7.01 -23.97
N PHE A 334 9.30 6.25 -24.32
CA PHE A 334 9.10 4.90 -23.79
C PHE A 334 10.34 4.03 -24.09
N LYS A 335 10.77 3.93 -25.35
CA LYS A 335 11.96 3.15 -25.71
C LYS A 335 13.21 3.59 -24.95
N SER A 336 13.52 4.89 -24.96
CA SER A 336 14.66 5.44 -24.21
C SER A 336 14.61 5.14 -22.71
N SER A 337 13.42 5.14 -22.11
CA SER A 337 13.24 4.79 -20.69
C SER A 337 13.34 3.28 -20.45
N MET A 338 13.16 2.44 -21.47
CA MET A 338 13.29 0.99 -21.35
C MET A 338 14.70 0.49 -21.70
N ASP A 339 15.56 1.33 -22.30
CA ASP A 339 16.93 0.98 -22.71
C ASP A 339 17.77 0.36 -21.57
N PRO A 340 17.77 0.85 -20.32
CA PRO A 340 18.52 0.21 -19.25
C PRO A 340 18.07 -1.22 -18.96
N LEU A 341 16.76 -1.49 -19.05
CA LEU A 341 16.21 -2.84 -18.88
C LEU A 341 16.53 -3.72 -20.09
N LEU A 342 16.55 -3.14 -21.29
CA LEU A 342 16.96 -3.84 -22.51
C LEU A 342 18.42 -4.31 -22.43
N GLN A 343 19.32 -3.51 -21.88
CA GLN A 343 20.71 -3.95 -21.65
C GLN A 343 20.80 -5.17 -20.71
N VAL A 344 19.94 -5.23 -19.70
CA VAL A 344 19.84 -6.42 -18.83
C VAL A 344 19.36 -7.63 -19.63
N PHE A 345 18.34 -7.50 -20.47
CA PHE A 345 17.89 -8.58 -21.36
C PHE A 345 19.03 -9.09 -22.26
N ILE A 346 19.75 -8.19 -22.94
CA ILE A 346 20.87 -8.56 -23.83
C ILE A 346 21.98 -9.29 -23.04
N SER A 347 22.29 -8.83 -21.83
CA SER A 347 23.29 -9.50 -20.97
C SER A 347 22.86 -10.92 -20.56
N LEU A 348 21.57 -11.13 -20.29
CA LEU A 348 21.02 -12.43 -19.91
C LEU A 348 20.89 -13.38 -21.10
N GLU A 349 20.54 -12.86 -22.27
CA GLU A 349 20.43 -13.62 -23.53
C GLU A 349 21.80 -14.10 -24.02
N SER A 350 22.84 -13.27 -23.87
CA SER A 350 24.22 -13.63 -24.21
C SER A 350 24.89 -14.58 -23.21
N THR A 351 24.29 -14.82 -22.05
CA THR A 351 24.86 -15.71 -21.03
C THR A 351 24.67 -17.19 -21.41
N PRO A 352 25.76 -18.00 -21.48
CA PRO A 352 25.69 -19.40 -21.81
C PRO A 352 24.99 -20.22 -20.70
N ASP A 353 24.33 -21.31 -21.09
CA ASP A 353 23.48 -22.12 -20.20
C ASP A 353 24.21 -22.65 -18.96
N ALA A 354 25.51 -22.97 -19.10
CA ALA A 354 26.35 -23.44 -18.00
C ALA A 354 26.55 -22.40 -16.89
N MET A 355 26.58 -21.11 -17.25
CA MET A 355 26.75 -19.99 -16.30
C MET A 355 25.43 -19.42 -15.81
N PHE A 356 24.30 -19.93 -16.31
CA PHE A 356 22.98 -19.41 -15.99
C PHE A 356 22.55 -19.66 -14.53
N ARG A 357 23.22 -20.59 -13.83
CA ARG A 357 23.01 -20.89 -12.40
C ARG A 357 23.89 -20.06 -11.45
N THR A 358 24.45 -18.94 -11.90
CA THR A 358 25.26 -18.05 -11.05
C THR A 358 24.40 -17.07 -10.26
N ASP A 359 24.88 -16.62 -9.10
CA ASP A 359 24.17 -15.65 -8.25
C ASP A 359 23.96 -14.30 -8.95
N SER A 360 24.89 -13.88 -9.82
CA SER A 360 24.74 -12.66 -10.61
C SER A 360 23.51 -12.72 -11.53
N VAL A 361 23.33 -13.84 -12.25
CA VAL A 361 22.16 -14.10 -13.11
C VAL A 361 20.89 -14.22 -12.27
N LYS A 362 20.97 -14.89 -11.11
CA LYS A 362 19.86 -15.01 -10.17
C LYS A 362 19.30 -13.64 -9.76
N TYR A 363 20.17 -12.75 -9.26
CA TYR A 363 19.75 -11.42 -8.81
C TYR A 363 19.30 -10.53 -9.96
N ALA A 364 19.96 -10.62 -11.13
CA ALA A 364 19.54 -9.90 -12.34
C ALA A 364 18.14 -10.30 -12.79
N LEU A 365 17.83 -11.60 -12.82
CA LEU A 365 16.52 -12.12 -13.22
C LEU A 365 15.43 -11.75 -12.20
N ILE A 366 15.70 -11.89 -10.90
CA ILE A 366 14.77 -11.46 -9.84
C ILE A 366 14.45 -9.98 -9.97
N GLY A 367 15.48 -9.15 -10.17
CA GLY A 367 15.35 -7.72 -10.36
C GLY A 367 14.49 -7.38 -11.57
N LEU A 368 14.88 -7.88 -12.75
CA LEU A 368 14.19 -7.63 -14.01
C LEU A 368 12.70 -8.01 -13.94
N MET A 369 12.36 -9.16 -13.36
CA MET A 369 10.97 -9.59 -13.24
C MET A 369 10.14 -8.68 -12.31
N ARG A 370 10.77 -8.13 -11.25
CA ARG A 370 10.10 -7.18 -10.36
C ARG A 370 9.91 -5.82 -11.01
N ASP A 371 10.87 -5.39 -11.82
CA ASP A 371 10.85 -4.11 -12.53
C ASP A 371 9.75 -4.12 -13.60
N LEU A 372 9.76 -5.16 -14.44
CA LEU A 372 8.75 -5.37 -15.47
C LEU A 372 7.35 -5.56 -14.87
N ARG A 373 7.25 -6.22 -13.71
CA ARG A 373 5.98 -6.32 -12.99
C ARG A 373 5.48 -4.94 -12.57
N GLY A 374 6.34 -4.08 -12.04
CA GLY A 374 5.98 -2.70 -11.70
C GLY A 374 5.47 -1.94 -12.92
N ILE A 375 6.21 -1.97 -14.02
CA ILE A 375 5.82 -1.28 -15.26
C ILE A 375 4.51 -1.84 -15.82
N ALA A 376 4.34 -3.17 -15.85
CA ALA A 376 3.09 -3.81 -16.25
C ALA A 376 1.92 -3.47 -15.32
N MET A 377 2.17 -3.20 -14.04
CA MET A 377 1.13 -2.71 -13.12
C MET A 377 0.63 -1.32 -13.51
N ALA A 378 1.42 -0.49 -14.19
CA ALA A 378 1.04 0.86 -14.61
C ALA A 378 0.24 0.93 -15.93
N THR A 379 0.20 -0.14 -16.72
CA THR A 379 -0.56 -0.14 -17.98
C THR A 379 -2.06 -0.32 -17.73
N ASN A 380 -2.82 0.77 -17.83
CA ASN A 380 -4.28 0.80 -17.61
C ASN A 380 -5.10 1.02 -18.88
N SER A 381 -4.45 1.11 -20.04
CA SER A 381 -5.11 1.31 -21.33
C SER A 381 -4.59 0.34 -22.37
N ARG A 382 -5.40 0.07 -23.39
CA ARG A 382 -5.01 -0.75 -24.54
C ARG A 382 -3.73 -0.25 -25.20
N ARG A 383 -3.59 1.07 -25.34
CA ARG A 383 -2.41 1.71 -25.97
C ARG A 383 -1.14 1.51 -25.14
N THR A 384 -1.19 1.76 -23.83
CA THR A 384 -0.04 1.59 -22.94
C THR A 384 0.39 0.14 -22.81
N TYR A 385 -0.59 -0.78 -22.76
CA TYR A 385 -0.32 -2.22 -22.82
C TYR A 385 0.31 -2.61 -24.16
N GLY A 386 -0.22 -2.10 -25.28
CA GLY A 386 0.32 -2.36 -26.62
C GLY A 386 1.80 -1.99 -26.75
N LEU A 387 2.21 -0.80 -26.26
CA LEU A 387 3.62 -0.39 -26.25
C LEU A 387 4.52 -1.38 -25.49
N LEU A 388 4.07 -1.85 -24.31
CA LEU A 388 4.81 -2.82 -23.51
C LEU A 388 4.82 -4.21 -24.18
N PHE A 389 3.70 -4.62 -24.77
CA PHE A 389 3.56 -5.90 -25.46
C PHE A 389 4.48 -5.97 -26.69
N ASP A 390 4.46 -4.94 -27.53
CA ASP A 390 5.28 -4.85 -28.74
C ASP A 390 6.78 -4.75 -28.42
N TRP A 391 7.13 -4.22 -27.25
CA TRP A 391 8.51 -4.19 -26.77
C TRP A 391 8.99 -5.54 -26.25
N LEU A 392 8.12 -6.31 -25.58
CA LEU A 392 8.47 -7.58 -24.96
C LEU A 392 8.37 -8.78 -25.92
N TYR A 393 7.30 -8.84 -26.71
CA TYR A 393 7.03 -9.91 -27.66
C TYR A 393 7.49 -9.52 -29.07
N PRO A 394 8.16 -10.41 -29.83
CA PRO A 394 8.55 -11.77 -29.48
C PRO A 394 9.95 -11.89 -28.88
N ALA A 395 10.79 -10.86 -28.98
CA ALA A 395 12.24 -10.95 -28.79
C ALA A 395 12.65 -11.41 -27.38
N HIS A 396 11.96 -10.94 -26.34
CA HIS A 396 12.37 -11.13 -24.96
C HIS A 396 11.55 -12.18 -24.20
N MET A 397 10.52 -12.77 -24.81
CA MET A 397 9.77 -13.88 -24.21
C MET A 397 10.61 -15.16 -23.96
N PRO A 398 11.57 -15.54 -24.83
CA PRO A 398 12.38 -16.74 -24.63
C PRO A 398 13.18 -16.74 -23.33
N ILE A 399 13.62 -15.58 -22.82
CA ILE A 399 14.38 -15.51 -21.57
C ILE A 399 13.51 -15.87 -20.34
N LEU A 400 12.20 -15.64 -20.41
CA LEU A 400 11.26 -16.04 -19.35
C LEU A 400 11.15 -17.57 -19.28
N LEU A 401 11.09 -18.21 -20.45
CA LEU A 401 11.06 -19.66 -20.55
C LEU A 401 12.40 -20.28 -20.10
N LYS A 402 13.53 -19.69 -20.49
CA LYS A 402 14.87 -20.07 -20.01
C LYS A 402 14.97 -19.91 -18.50
N GLY A 403 14.51 -18.77 -17.96
CA GLY A 403 14.46 -18.45 -16.53
C GLY A 403 13.75 -19.53 -15.71
N ILE A 404 12.49 -19.84 -16.06
CA ILE A 404 11.73 -20.91 -15.39
C ILE A 404 12.40 -22.28 -15.56
N SER A 405 13.04 -22.51 -16.70
CA SER A 405 13.60 -23.81 -17.01
C SER A 405 14.83 -24.18 -16.20
N HIS A 406 15.72 -23.21 -15.98
CA HIS A 406 16.95 -23.42 -15.23
C HIS A 406 16.78 -23.23 -13.72
N TRP A 407 15.79 -22.44 -13.28
CA TRP A 407 15.59 -22.08 -11.87
C TRP A 407 14.31 -22.68 -11.25
N ALA A 408 13.74 -23.73 -11.84
CA ALA A 408 12.48 -24.34 -11.37
C ALA A 408 12.50 -24.76 -9.88
N ASP A 409 13.68 -25.11 -9.37
CA ASP A 409 13.94 -25.51 -7.98
C ASP A 409 14.07 -24.35 -7.00
N THR A 410 14.21 -23.12 -7.49
CA THR A 410 14.54 -21.94 -6.68
C THR A 410 13.33 -20.97 -6.64
N PRO A 411 12.48 -21.04 -5.60
CA PRO A 411 11.24 -20.25 -5.51
C PRO A 411 11.47 -18.73 -5.51
N GLU A 412 12.65 -18.28 -5.09
CA GLU A 412 13.06 -16.87 -5.09
C GLU A 412 13.08 -16.27 -6.50
N VAL A 413 13.39 -17.07 -7.52
CA VAL A 413 13.44 -16.66 -8.93
C VAL A 413 12.11 -16.91 -9.63
N THR A 414 11.50 -18.08 -9.41
CA THR A 414 10.26 -18.46 -10.08
C THR A 414 9.07 -17.63 -9.59
N THR A 415 9.02 -17.27 -8.30
CA THR A 415 7.90 -16.48 -7.75
C THR A 415 7.77 -15.09 -8.40
N PRO A 416 8.83 -14.24 -8.48
CA PRO A 416 8.75 -12.98 -9.21
C PRO A 416 8.35 -13.13 -10.67
N LEU A 417 8.90 -14.13 -11.37
CA LEU A 417 8.62 -14.38 -12.78
C LEU A 417 7.15 -14.77 -13.02
N LEU A 418 6.64 -15.72 -12.23
CA LEU A 418 5.22 -16.10 -12.27
C LEU A 418 4.30 -14.93 -11.89
N LYS A 419 4.69 -14.10 -10.90
CA LYS A 419 3.92 -12.90 -10.52
C LYS A 419 3.92 -11.84 -11.62
N PHE A 420 5.01 -11.68 -12.36
CA PHE A 420 5.06 -10.83 -13.54
C PHE A 420 4.08 -11.34 -14.60
N MET A 421 4.13 -12.62 -14.95
CA MET A 421 3.21 -13.21 -15.93
C MET A 421 1.74 -13.13 -15.49
N ALA A 422 1.45 -13.34 -14.21
CA ALA A 422 0.11 -13.20 -13.66
C ALA A 422 -0.41 -11.77 -13.80
N GLU A 423 0.47 -10.75 -13.65
CA GLU A 423 0.11 -9.37 -13.91
C GLU A 423 -0.03 -9.12 -15.42
N PHE A 424 0.89 -9.60 -16.25
CA PHE A 424 0.89 -9.33 -17.69
C PHE A 424 -0.36 -9.84 -18.43
N VAL A 425 -0.94 -10.94 -17.93
CA VAL A 425 -2.12 -11.60 -18.49
C VAL A 425 -3.44 -11.09 -17.87
N LEU A 426 -3.38 -10.25 -16.84
CA LEU A 426 -4.57 -9.71 -16.20
C LEU A 426 -5.26 -8.67 -17.11
N ASN A 427 -6.51 -8.90 -17.51
CA ASN A 427 -7.31 -7.90 -18.20
C ASN A 427 -7.93 -6.88 -17.23
N LYS A 428 -7.12 -5.97 -16.69
CA LYS A 428 -7.63 -4.83 -15.90
C LYS A 428 -8.00 -3.67 -16.82
N ALA A 429 -9.08 -2.97 -16.49
CA ALA A 429 -9.56 -1.80 -17.24
C ALA A 429 -9.70 -2.04 -18.77
N GLN A 430 -10.02 -3.28 -19.17
CA GLN A 430 -10.14 -3.67 -20.59
C GLN A 430 -8.87 -3.41 -21.43
N ARG A 431 -7.68 -3.43 -20.82
CA ARG A 431 -6.42 -3.20 -21.53
C ARG A 431 -6.03 -4.30 -22.52
N LEU A 432 -6.52 -5.53 -22.32
CA LEU A 432 -6.29 -6.69 -23.20
C LEU A 432 -7.39 -6.81 -24.27
N THR A 433 -7.80 -5.69 -24.86
CA THR A 433 -8.79 -5.67 -25.95
C THR A 433 -8.04 -5.62 -27.28
N PHE A 434 -7.67 -6.78 -27.81
CA PHE A 434 -7.07 -6.87 -29.14
C PHE A 434 -8.13 -6.67 -30.23
N ASP A 435 -7.73 -6.17 -31.40
CA ASP A 435 -8.63 -6.15 -32.55
C ASP A 435 -8.94 -7.58 -32.99
N SER A 436 -10.14 -7.81 -33.53
CA SER A 436 -10.56 -9.12 -34.05
C SER A 436 -9.66 -9.67 -35.16
N SER A 437 -8.89 -8.80 -35.82
CA SER A 437 -7.89 -9.14 -36.83
C SER A 437 -6.50 -9.44 -36.26
N SER A 438 -6.25 -9.16 -34.98
CA SER A 438 -4.94 -9.29 -34.37
C SER A 438 -4.74 -10.69 -33.77
N PRO A 439 -3.65 -11.41 -34.12
CA PRO A 439 -3.32 -12.70 -33.51
C PRO A 439 -2.72 -12.57 -32.09
N ASN A 440 -2.52 -11.34 -31.59
CA ASN A 440 -1.76 -11.08 -30.37
C ASN A 440 -2.34 -11.77 -29.13
N GLY A 441 -3.66 -11.90 -29.03
CA GLY A 441 -4.30 -12.64 -27.93
C GLY A 441 -3.94 -14.13 -27.94
N ILE A 442 -3.96 -14.76 -29.11
CA ILE A 442 -3.61 -16.18 -29.30
C ILE A 442 -2.12 -16.38 -28.98
N LEU A 443 -1.26 -15.51 -29.50
CA LEU A 443 0.18 -15.56 -29.27
C LEU A 443 0.53 -15.41 -27.78
N LEU A 444 -0.12 -14.47 -27.09
CA LEU A 444 0.03 -14.29 -25.65
C LEU A 444 -0.33 -15.57 -24.89
N PHE A 445 -1.48 -16.17 -25.19
CA PHE A 445 -1.90 -17.41 -24.53
C PHE A 445 -0.96 -18.58 -24.83
N ARG A 446 -0.42 -18.66 -26.04
CA ARG A 446 0.57 -19.69 -26.40
C ARG A 446 1.84 -19.58 -25.57
N GLU A 447 2.36 -18.37 -25.34
CA GLU A 447 3.52 -18.16 -24.46
C GLU A 447 3.19 -18.49 -22.99
N VAL A 448 1.99 -18.15 -22.52
CA VAL A 448 1.51 -18.54 -21.19
C VAL A 448 1.46 -20.06 -21.04
N SER A 449 0.91 -20.77 -22.02
CA SER A 449 0.84 -22.23 -22.00
C SER A 449 2.22 -22.87 -21.93
N LYS A 450 3.16 -22.47 -22.81
CA LYS A 450 4.56 -22.96 -22.78
C LYS A 450 5.20 -22.77 -21.41
N LEU A 451 4.99 -21.59 -20.82
CA LEU A 451 5.54 -21.23 -19.51
C LEU A 451 4.96 -22.11 -18.39
N LEU A 452 3.64 -22.32 -18.38
CA LEU A 452 2.96 -23.17 -17.39
C LEU A 452 3.39 -24.64 -17.52
N VAL A 453 3.52 -25.15 -18.73
CA VAL A 453 3.97 -26.52 -18.99
C VAL A 453 5.43 -26.72 -18.56
N ALA A 454 6.32 -25.76 -18.88
CA ALA A 454 7.73 -25.81 -18.49
C ALA A 454 7.94 -25.75 -16.97
N TYR A 455 7.10 -25.00 -16.27
CA TYR A 455 7.11 -24.92 -14.81
C TYR A 455 6.50 -26.17 -14.16
N GLY A 456 5.29 -26.54 -14.58
CA GLY A 456 4.53 -27.65 -14.00
C GLY A 456 5.19 -29.01 -14.21
N SER A 457 5.79 -29.27 -15.38
CA SER A 457 6.50 -30.54 -15.62
C SER A 457 7.68 -30.76 -14.67
N ARG A 458 8.38 -29.68 -14.28
CA ARG A 458 9.54 -29.73 -13.39
C ARG A 458 9.16 -29.74 -11.91
N ILE A 459 8.10 -29.05 -11.51
CA ILE A 459 7.73 -28.98 -10.09
C ILE A 459 7.32 -30.34 -9.50
N PHE A 460 6.84 -31.26 -10.34
CA PHE A 460 6.55 -32.63 -9.90
C PHE A 460 7.80 -33.45 -9.59
N SER A 461 8.91 -33.15 -10.25
CA SER A 461 10.18 -33.86 -10.07
C SER A 461 10.99 -33.41 -8.86
N LEU A 462 10.60 -32.30 -8.21
CA LEU A 462 11.32 -31.75 -7.07
C LEU A 462 11.00 -32.51 -5.77
N PRO A 463 12.01 -32.79 -4.92
CA PRO A 463 11.81 -33.43 -3.63
C PRO A 463 11.03 -32.51 -2.68
N ASN A 464 10.24 -33.11 -1.78
CA ASN A 464 9.51 -32.36 -0.76
C ASN A 464 10.50 -31.77 0.27
N ALA A 465 10.72 -30.46 0.21
CA ALA A 465 11.53 -29.72 1.18
C ALA A 465 10.80 -29.49 2.51
N ALA A 466 11.51 -29.05 3.56
CA ALA A 466 10.93 -28.77 4.88
C ALA A 466 9.83 -27.69 4.85
N ASP A 467 9.94 -26.69 3.97
CA ASP A 467 8.88 -25.70 3.70
C ASP A 467 8.19 -25.99 2.36
N ILE A 468 7.29 -26.99 2.36
CA ILE A 468 6.54 -27.42 1.17
C ILE A 468 5.70 -26.25 0.61
N TYR A 469 5.23 -25.34 1.48
CA TYR A 469 4.38 -24.23 1.07
C TYR A 469 5.16 -23.22 0.20
N ALA A 470 6.30 -22.73 0.68
CA ALA A 470 7.09 -21.74 -0.05
C ALA A 470 7.69 -22.30 -1.34
N PHE A 471 8.13 -23.56 -1.32
CA PHE A 471 8.80 -24.20 -2.46
C PHE A 471 7.83 -24.72 -3.52
N LYS A 472 6.65 -25.24 -3.13
CA LYS A 472 5.75 -25.92 -4.06
C LYS A 472 4.40 -25.23 -4.20
N TYR A 473 3.67 -25.07 -3.09
CA TYR A 473 2.27 -24.63 -3.14
C TYR A 473 2.10 -23.17 -3.57
N LYS A 474 2.99 -22.28 -3.14
CA LYS A 474 2.94 -20.85 -3.51
C LYS A 474 3.07 -20.65 -5.01
N GLY A 475 3.99 -21.37 -5.66
CA GLY A 475 4.18 -21.26 -7.10
C GLY A 475 3.06 -21.93 -7.91
N ILE A 476 2.56 -23.09 -7.46
CA ILE A 476 1.35 -23.72 -8.06
C ILE A 476 0.15 -22.78 -7.98
N TRP A 477 -0.06 -22.12 -6.83
CA TRP A 477 -1.13 -21.15 -6.66
C TRP A 477 -1.03 -19.98 -7.65
N ILE A 478 0.16 -19.43 -7.86
CA ILE A 478 0.36 -18.36 -8.85
C ILE A 478 0.13 -18.90 -10.27
N ALA A 479 0.60 -20.11 -10.59
CA ALA A 479 0.38 -20.73 -11.89
C ALA A 479 -1.12 -20.92 -12.21
N LEU A 480 -1.91 -21.40 -11.25
CA LEU A 480 -3.38 -21.49 -11.39
C LEU A 480 -4.02 -20.10 -11.54
N THR A 481 -3.49 -19.09 -10.84
CA THR A 481 -3.95 -17.70 -10.97
C THR A 481 -3.67 -17.14 -12.37
N ILE A 482 -2.51 -17.45 -12.97
CA ILE A 482 -2.18 -17.05 -14.35
C ILE A 482 -3.22 -17.63 -15.31
N LEU A 483 -3.47 -18.94 -15.21
CA LEU A 483 -4.43 -19.61 -16.10
C LEU A 483 -5.85 -19.07 -15.91
N SER A 484 -6.29 -18.89 -14.66
CA SER A 484 -7.61 -18.31 -14.37
C SER A 484 -7.76 -16.89 -14.96
N ARG A 485 -6.74 -16.03 -14.85
CA ARG A 485 -6.74 -14.69 -15.45
C ARG A 485 -6.74 -14.73 -16.97
N ALA A 486 -6.03 -15.69 -17.56
CA ALA A 486 -5.97 -15.89 -19.01
C ALA A 486 -7.35 -16.29 -19.57
N LEU A 487 -8.02 -17.24 -18.92
CA LEU A 487 -9.34 -17.73 -19.31
C LEU A 487 -10.43 -16.66 -19.09
N ALA A 488 -10.38 -15.93 -17.97
CA ALA A 488 -11.35 -14.86 -17.66
C ALA A 488 -11.09 -13.54 -18.42
N GLY A 489 -9.96 -13.42 -19.11
CA GLY A 489 -9.55 -12.17 -19.74
C GLY A 489 -10.34 -11.79 -20.99
N ASN A 490 -11.12 -12.70 -21.57
CA ASN A 490 -11.94 -12.52 -22.79
C ASN A 490 -11.19 -11.97 -24.01
N TYR A 491 -9.86 -12.15 -24.07
CA TYR A 491 -9.02 -11.63 -25.14
C TYR A 491 -8.61 -12.70 -26.18
N VAL A 492 -9.04 -13.96 -25.98
CA VAL A 492 -8.86 -15.07 -26.92
C VAL A 492 -10.16 -15.84 -27.04
N ASN A 493 -10.55 -16.16 -28.26
CA ASN A 493 -11.57 -17.18 -28.49
C ASN A 493 -10.88 -18.56 -28.47
N PHE A 494 -11.15 -19.35 -27.44
CA PHE A 494 -10.48 -20.64 -27.24
C PHE A 494 -10.87 -21.71 -28.26
N GLY A 495 -12.02 -21.60 -28.93
CA GLY A 495 -12.40 -22.51 -30.01
C GLY A 495 -11.45 -22.46 -31.22
N VAL A 496 -10.64 -21.40 -31.32
CA VAL A 496 -9.64 -21.24 -32.37
C VAL A 496 -8.50 -22.26 -32.25
N PHE A 497 -8.13 -22.67 -31.02
CA PHE A 497 -7.07 -23.66 -30.83
C PHE A 497 -7.44 -25.03 -31.40
N ASP A 498 -8.69 -25.45 -31.22
CA ASP A 498 -9.20 -26.71 -31.76
C ASP A 498 -9.28 -26.67 -33.30
N LEU A 499 -9.66 -25.52 -33.88
CA LEU A 499 -9.73 -25.33 -35.33
C LEU A 499 -8.35 -25.40 -36.02
N TYR A 500 -7.30 -24.88 -35.38
CA TYR A 500 -5.93 -24.91 -35.91
C TYR A 500 -5.12 -26.13 -35.45
N GLY A 501 -5.69 -27.02 -34.62
CA GLY A 501 -5.00 -28.19 -34.08
C GLY A 501 -3.88 -27.84 -33.09
N ASP A 502 -3.93 -26.66 -32.47
CA ASP A 502 -2.93 -26.21 -31.49
C ASP A 502 -3.27 -26.76 -30.10
N ARG A 503 -2.33 -27.52 -29.52
CA ARG A 503 -2.49 -28.19 -28.22
C ARG A 503 -2.26 -27.29 -27.02
N ALA A 504 -1.90 -26.02 -27.22
CA ALA A 504 -1.55 -25.10 -26.14
C ALA A 504 -2.61 -25.02 -25.03
N LEU A 505 -3.91 -25.01 -25.36
CA LEU A 505 -4.98 -24.99 -24.36
C LEU A 505 -5.08 -26.32 -23.60
N ALA A 506 -5.04 -27.43 -24.31
CA ALA A 506 -5.12 -28.76 -23.73
C ALA A 506 -3.95 -29.04 -22.77
N ASP A 507 -2.72 -28.70 -23.20
CA ASP A 507 -1.51 -28.89 -22.40
C ASP A 507 -1.52 -28.03 -21.13
N ALA A 508 -2.01 -26.79 -21.22
CA ALA A 508 -2.14 -25.89 -20.06
C ALA A 508 -3.19 -26.37 -19.05
N LEU A 509 -4.31 -26.92 -19.52
CA LEU A 509 -5.35 -27.48 -18.64
C LEU A 509 -4.89 -28.78 -17.99
N ASP A 510 -4.24 -29.68 -18.74
CA ASP A 510 -3.70 -30.94 -18.22
C ASP A 510 -2.66 -30.70 -17.12
N ILE A 511 -1.71 -29.78 -17.35
CA ILE A 511 -0.71 -29.46 -16.34
C ILE A 511 -1.33 -28.79 -15.11
N ALA A 512 -2.33 -27.93 -15.28
CA ALA A 512 -3.04 -27.29 -14.17
C ALA A 512 -3.82 -28.30 -13.31
N LEU A 513 -4.46 -29.28 -13.94
CA LEU A 513 -5.13 -30.38 -13.24
C LEU A 513 -4.12 -31.23 -12.48
N LYS A 514 -3.02 -31.64 -13.10
CA LYS A 514 -1.94 -32.39 -12.44
C LYS A 514 -1.37 -31.62 -11.25
N MET A 515 -1.18 -30.30 -11.38
CA MET A 515 -0.70 -29.45 -10.29
C MET A 515 -1.68 -29.39 -9.13
N THR A 516 -2.98 -29.27 -9.42
CA THR A 516 -4.03 -29.24 -8.40
C THR A 516 -4.16 -30.57 -7.67
N LEU A 517 -4.10 -31.69 -8.40
CA LEU A 517 -4.17 -33.05 -7.84
C LEU A 517 -2.93 -33.43 -7.02
N SER A 518 -1.80 -32.74 -7.24
CA SER A 518 -0.56 -33.00 -6.49
C SER A 518 -0.58 -32.49 -5.05
N ILE A 519 -1.59 -31.70 -4.65
CA ILE A 519 -1.72 -31.13 -3.31
C ILE A 519 -2.63 -32.02 -2.45
N PRO A 520 -2.16 -32.59 -1.34
CA PRO A 520 -2.99 -33.37 -0.42
C PRO A 520 -4.14 -32.53 0.18
N LEU A 521 -5.30 -33.16 0.39
CA LEU A 521 -6.49 -32.50 0.93
C LEU A 521 -6.25 -31.90 2.34
N SER A 522 -5.43 -32.56 3.16
CA SER A 522 -5.01 -32.06 4.48
C SER A 522 -4.35 -30.69 4.41
N ASP A 523 -3.52 -30.49 3.39
CA ASP A 523 -2.69 -29.29 3.22
C ASP A 523 -3.51 -28.15 2.62
N ILE A 524 -4.47 -28.45 1.74
CA ILE A 524 -5.42 -27.46 1.21
C ILE A 524 -6.23 -26.82 2.34
N LEU A 525 -6.67 -27.63 3.32
CA LEU A 525 -7.45 -27.15 4.47
C LEU A 525 -6.62 -26.32 5.46
N ALA A 526 -5.33 -26.61 5.57
CA ALA A 526 -4.38 -25.87 6.41
C ALA A 526 -4.00 -24.50 5.81
N TYR A 527 -3.75 -24.41 4.50
CA TYR A 527 -3.32 -23.16 3.82
C TYR A 527 -4.48 -22.34 3.25
N ARG A 528 -5.59 -22.27 4.00
CA ARG A 528 -6.97 -21.93 3.61
C ARG A 528 -7.17 -20.64 2.77
N LYS A 529 -6.32 -19.62 2.88
CA LYS A 529 -6.57 -18.29 2.27
C LYS A 529 -6.22 -18.16 0.78
N HIS A 530 -5.21 -18.88 0.29
CA HIS A 530 -4.65 -18.61 -1.05
C HIS A 530 -4.93 -19.74 -2.04
N VAL A 531 -4.64 -21.00 -1.68
CA VAL A 531 -4.82 -22.16 -2.55
C VAL A 531 -6.30 -22.37 -2.88
N ILE A 532 -7.18 -22.32 -1.88
CA ILE A 532 -8.63 -22.52 -2.06
C ILE A 532 -9.23 -21.47 -2.99
N VAL A 533 -8.87 -20.18 -2.84
CA VAL A 533 -9.45 -19.12 -3.67
C VAL A 533 -9.06 -19.26 -5.15
N ALA A 534 -7.80 -19.57 -5.46
CA ALA A 534 -7.38 -19.76 -6.84
C ALA A 534 -7.90 -21.07 -7.45
N SER A 535 -7.87 -22.17 -6.69
CA SER A 535 -8.45 -23.44 -7.13
C SER A 535 -9.96 -23.29 -7.34
N PHE A 536 -10.68 -22.65 -6.42
CA PHE A 536 -12.11 -22.39 -6.55
C PHE A 536 -12.44 -21.46 -7.70
N SER A 537 -11.70 -20.35 -7.88
CA SER A 537 -11.87 -19.46 -9.05
C SER A 537 -11.62 -20.20 -10.37
N TYR A 538 -10.62 -21.08 -10.41
CA TYR A 538 -10.35 -21.93 -11.57
C TYR A 538 -11.47 -22.94 -11.84
N PHE A 539 -11.95 -23.64 -10.79
CA PHE A 539 -13.04 -24.60 -10.92
C PHE A 539 -14.37 -23.92 -11.29
N VAL A 540 -14.67 -22.74 -10.74
CA VAL A 540 -15.85 -21.96 -11.10
C VAL A 540 -15.78 -21.54 -12.57
N LEU A 541 -14.63 -21.07 -13.07
CA LEU A 541 -14.46 -20.70 -14.47
C LEU A 541 -14.53 -21.89 -15.44
N LEU A 542 -14.00 -23.05 -15.03
CA LEU A 542 -14.19 -24.32 -15.76
C LEU A 542 -15.66 -24.70 -15.88
N ILE A 543 -16.46 -24.43 -14.83
CA ILE A 543 -17.88 -24.75 -14.78
C ILE A 543 -18.73 -23.70 -15.50
N SER A 544 -18.31 -22.42 -15.55
CA SER A 544 -19.08 -21.31 -16.14
C SER A 544 -18.71 -20.94 -17.58
N GLY A 545 -17.58 -21.40 -18.11
CA GLY A 545 -17.11 -21.07 -19.46
C GLY A 545 -17.65 -22.00 -20.55
N GLU A 546 -17.65 -21.52 -21.80
CA GLU A 546 -17.96 -22.27 -23.04
C GLU A 546 -16.96 -23.42 -23.36
N VAL A 547 -16.33 -24.00 -22.34
CA VAL A 547 -15.37 -25.13 -22.40
C VAL A 547 -16.08 -26.45 -22.06
N TYR A 548 -17.41 -26.50 -22.25
CA TYR A 548 -18.24 -27.67 -21.94
C TYR A 548 -17.88 -28.89 -22.82
N LEU A 549 -17.42 -28.64 -24.05
CA LEU A 549 -17.08 -29.68 -25.03
C LEU A 549 -15.74 -30.38 -24.74
N ALA A 550 -14.73 -29.67 -24.25
CA ALA A 550 -13.46 -30.28 -23.84
C ALA A 550 -13.59 -31.05 -22.50
N LEU A 551 -14.50 -30.63 -21.63
CA LEU A 551 -14.81 -31.29 -20.36
C LEU A 551 -15.53 -32.63 -20.52
N LEU A 552 -16.31 -32.84 -21.60
CA LEU A 552 -17.09 -34.08 -21.78
C LEU A 552 -16.21 -35.33 -21.97
N ALA A 553 -15.00 -35.17 -22.53
CA ALA A 553 -13.99 -36.23 -22.61
C ALA A 553 -13.22 -36.43 -21.28
N PHE A 554 -13.16 -35.40 -20.42
CA PHE A 554 -12.46 -35.40 -19.13
C PHE A 554 -13.36 -35.76 -17.93
N ALA A 555 -14.68 -35.66 -18.08
CA ALA A 555 -15.68 -35.85 -17.03
C ALA A 555 -15.70 -37.26 -16.42
N LEU A 556 -15.23 -38.29 -17.16
CA LEU A 556 -15.14 -39.66 -16.65
C LEU A 556 -14.12 -39.81 -15.51
N ASN A 557 -13.05 -39.01 -15.50
CA ASN A 557 -12.10 -38.97 -14.37
C ASN A 557 -12.51 -37.97 -13.28
N PHE A 558 -13.35 -36.99 -13.62
CA PHE A 558 -13.72 -35.88 -12.75
C PHE A 558 -14.87 -36.20 -11.78
N LYS A 559 -15.73 -37.17 -12.13
CA LYS A 559 -16.84 -37.64 -11.27
C LYS A 559 -16.36 -38.16 -9.91
N ALA A 560 -15.20 -38.83 -9.86
CA ALA A 560 -14.62 -39.35 -8.62
C ALA A 560 -14.13 -38.26 -7.64
N VAL A 561 -13.80 -37.07 -8.14
CA VAL A 561 -13.30 -35.94 -7.33
C VAL A 561 -14.47 -35.10 -6.82
N ILE A 562 -15.51 -34.90 -7.63
CA ILE A 562 -16.73 -34.18 -7.22
C ILE A 562 -17.53 -35.00 -6.18
N ASP A 563 -17.68 -36.31 -6.37
CA ASP A 563 -18.41 -37.17 -5.42
C ASP A 563 -17.74 -37.21 -4.03
N ARG A 564 -16.41 -37.06 -3.95
CA ARG A 564 -15.69 -36.94 -2.66
C ARG A 564 -15.82 -35.57 -2.01
N ASN A 565 -15.88 -34.49 -2.79
CA ASN A 565 -15.89 -33.11 -2.28
C ASN A 565 -17.30 -32.61 -1.90
N ILE A 566 -18.36 -33.08 -2.56
CA ILE A 566 -19.75 -32.70 -2.25
C ILE A 566 -20.22 -33.32 -0.93
N HIS A 567 -19.86 -34.58 -0.66
CA HIS A 567 -20.25 -35.26 0.58
C HIS A 567 -19.70 -34.56 1.83
N TYR A 568 -18.46 -34.06 1.79
CA TYR A 568 -17.82 -33.40 2.94
C TYR A 568 -18.35 -31.98 3.21
N TYR A 569 -18.77 -31.27 2.17
CA TYR A 569 -19.36 -29.92 2.32
C TYR A 569 -20.79 -29.97 2.85
N LEU A 570 -21.54 -31.04 2.55
CA LEU A 570 -22.85 -31.30 3.14
C LEU A 570 -22.72 -31.67 4.63
N ASP A 571 -21.74 -32.48 5.02
CA ASP A 571 -21.52 -32.87 6.42
C ASP A 571 -21.13 -31.70 7.33
N ILE A 572 -20.32 -30.76 6.85
CA ILE A 572 -19.95 -29.55 7.63
C ILE A 572 -21.16 -28.63 7.83
N LYS A 573 -22.06 -28.54 6.84
CA LYS A 573 -23.28 -27.74 6.95
C LYS A 573 -24.30 -28.41 7.89
N PHE A 574 -24.42 -29.73 7.88
CA PHE A 574 -25.31 -30.47 8.80
C PHE A 574 -24.80 -30.50 10.24
N MET A 575 -23.50 -30.59 10.49
CA MET A 575 -22.94 -30.50 11.86
C MET A 575 -23.14 -29.11 12.49
N SER A 576 -23.11 -28.04 11.69
CA SER A 576 -23.33 -26.68 12.20
C SER A 576 -24.77 -26.38 12.62
N TYR A 577 -25.75 -27.17 12.17
CA TYR A 577 -27.16 -27.02 12.53
C TYR A 577 -27.60 -27.88 13.73
N SER A 578 -26.85 -28.93 14.11
CA SER A 578 -27.25 -29.83 15.21
C SER A 578 -26.76 -29.41 16.60
N ILE A 579 -25.91 -28.37 16.72
CA ILE A 579 -25.32 -27.96 18.02
C ILE A 579 -26.04 -26.74 18.64
N ALA A 580 -27.03 -26.15 17.96
CA ALA A 580 -27.72 -24.96 18.42
C ALA A 580 -29.25 -25.12 18.49
N SER A 581 -29.75 -25.96 19.39
CA SER A 581 -31.11 -25.81 19.92
C SER A 581 -31.30 -26.58 21.24
N PRO A 582 -31.76 -25.93 22.33
CA PRO A 582 -32.17 -26.64 23.54
C PRO A 582 -33.54 -27.33 23.32
N PRO A 583 -33.85 -28.44 24.01
CA PRO A 583 -35.08 -29.17 23.80
C PRO A 583 -36.31 -28.39 24.33
N PRO A 584 -37.47 -28.45 23.65
CA PRO A 584 -38.68 -27.77 24.09
C PRO A 584 -39.38 -28.53 25.24
N PRO A 585 -40.18 -27.85 26.08
CA PRO A 585 -40.92 -28.47 27.17
C PRO A 585 -42.13 -29.28 26.67
N PRO A 586 -42.64 -30.27 27.44
CA PRO A 586 -43.72 -31.13 27.01
C PRO A 586 -45.09 -30.43 27.06
N LEU A 587 -45.90 -30.59 26.00
CA LEU A 587 -47.27 -30.09 25.88
C LEU A 587 -48.31 -31.09 26.42
N PRO A 588 -49.48 -30.64 26.93
CA PRO A 588 -50.48 -31.46 27.62
C PRO A 588 -51.43 -32.24 26.66
N PRO A 589 -52.18 -33.24 27.15
CA PRO A 589 -52.95 -34.17 26.30
C PRO A 589 -54.25 -33.55 25.75
N LEU A 590 -54.51 -33.78 24.46
CA LEU A 590 -55.75 -33.40 23.77
C LEU A 590 -56.89 -34.37 24.12
N LEU A 591 -57.99 -33.81 24.64
CA LEU A 591 -59.28 -34.45 24.85
C LEU A 591 -59.95 -34.79 23.51
N ILE A 592 -60.34 -36.06 23.36
CA ILE A 592 -61.23 -36.56 22.32
C ILE A 592 -62.67 -36.20 22.74
N PHE A 593 -63.39 -35.46 21.88
CA PHE A 593 -64.86 -35.45 21.93
C PHE A 593 -65.41 -35.78 20.54
N SER A 594 -66.03 -36.95 20.44
CA SER A 594 -66.97 -37.36 19.42
C SER A 594 -68.36 -36.74 19.69
N SER A 595 -69.05 -36.28 18.66
CA SER A 595 -70.47 -36.64 18.43
C SER A 595 -71.03 -35.98 17.16
N TYR A 596 -71.40 -36.84 16.21
CA TYR A 596 -72.58 -36.82 15.32
C TYR A 596 -73.23 -35.50 14.88
N GLY A 597 -73.28 -35.36 13.55
CA GLY A 597 -74.45 -34.94 12.76
C GLY A 597 -74.46 -35.78 11.50
#